data_AF-A0A1A8NQI7-F1
#
_entry.id   AF-A0A1A8NQI7-F1
#
_cell.length_a   1.000
_cell.length_b   1.000
_cell.length_c   1.000
_cell.angle_alpha   90.00
_cell.angle_beta   90.00
_cell.angle_gamma   90.00
#
_symmetry.space_group_name_H-M   'P 1'
#
loop_
_entity.id
_entity.type
_entity.pdbx_description
1 polymer ?
#
loop_
_entity_poly.entity_id
_entity_poly.type
_entity_poly.pdbx_seq_one_letter_code
_entity_poly.pdbx_strand_id
1 'polypeptide(L)'
;MYAPICTIDFQHEPIKPCKAVCERAKSGCEPVMKRYNHSWPDSLACSELPLYDRGVCISPEAIVKAEGPDSYNQDPSRCNPESSPDFPMDSNNFHCRGPDPCRCKTVRMGQKTYLKNNYNYVIRARVKEVRNHGLEPTAVVEVKEVLKSSLVNIPKQTQTLYYSSSCLCPPLAPGEEYLIMGYESEERSRLLLIDSSIAQKWKDRMRRKVKRWDQILQNPLGHRRSRN
;
A
#
# COMPACT_ATOMS: atom_id res chain seq x y z
N MET A 1 21.21 22.07 -7.43
CA MET A 1 22.00 22.93 -8.35
C MET A 1 21.38 22.98 -9.75
N TYR A 2 21.28 21.87 -10.47
CA TYR A 2 20.85 21.86 -11.88
C TYR A 2 19.34 22.07 -12.13
N ALA A 3 18.50 21.69 -11.16
CA ALA A 3 17.05 21.86 -11.22
C ALA A 3 16.53 22.38 -9.85
N PRO A 4 16.51 23.70 -9.63
CA PRO A 4 16.05 24.28 -8.36
C PRO A 4 14.53 24.31 -8.24
N ILE A 5 14.04 24.64 -7.03
CA ILE A 5 12.60 24.84 -6.75
C ILE A 5 12.08 25.99 -7.62
N CYS A 6 10.91 25.79 -8.24
CA CYS A 6 10.28 26.78 -9.11
C CYS A 6 9.25 27.63 -8.34
N THR A 7 9.71 28.61 -7.58
CA THR A 7 8.84 29.63 -6.95
C THR A 7 9.36 31.03 -7.25
N ILE A 8 8.46 32.02 -7.25
CA ILE A 8 8.74 33.42 -7.66
C ILE A 8 9.88 34.02 -6.80
N ASP A 9 9.92 33.69 -5.52
CA ASP A 9 10.90 34.23 -4.57
C ASP A 9 12.34 33.69 -4.76
N PHE A 10 12.53 32.60 -5.52
CA PHE A 10 13.84 31.93 -5.67
C PHE A 10 14.27 31.74 -7.14
N GLN A 11 13.69 32.51 -8.08
CA GLN A 11 14.01 32.38 -9.51
C GLN A 11 15.44 32.83 -9.85
N HIS A 12 15.95 33.86 -9.18
CA HIS A 12 17.28 34.44 -9.47
C HIS A 12 18.38 33.90 -8.57
N GLU A 13 18.06 33.53 -7.33
CA GLU A 13 19.00 32.94 -6.38
C GLU A 13 18.41 31.68 -5.74
N PRO A 14 18.67 30.50 -6.33
CA PRO A 14 18.16 29.25 -5.80
C PRO A 14 18.70 28.92 -4.41
N ILE A 15 17.84 28.41 -3.53
CA ILE A 15 18.25 27.87 -2.24
C ILE A 15 19.21 26.69 -2.45
N LYS A 16 20.43 26.81 -1.94
CA LYS A 16 21.45 25.76 -1.99
C LYS A 16 21.19 24.67 -0.94
N PRO A 17 21.66 23.42 -1.16
CA PRO A 17 21.66 22.41 -0.11
C PRO A 17 22.59 22.80 1.04
N CYS A 18 22.25 22.43 2.26
CA CYS A 18 23.16 22.63 3.39
C CYS A 18 24.42 21.78 3.22
N LYS A 19 25.56 22.26 3.74
CA LYS A 19 26.84 21.54 3.70
C LYS A 19 26.73 20.09 4.18
N ALA A 20 26.00 19.84 5.27
CA ALA A 20 25.78 18.50 5.82
C ALA A 20 25.12 17.52 4.82
N VAL A 21 24.23 18.01 3.95
CA VAL A 21 23.61 17.20 2.89
C VAL A 21 24.65 16.80 1.85
N CYS A 22 25.47 17.74 1.41
CA CYS A 22 26.53 17.49 0.45
C CYS A 22 27.57 16.51 0.97
N GLU A 23 28.05 16.69 2.21
CA GLU A 23 29.06 15.79 2.79
C GLU A 23 28.55 14.34 2.89
N ARG A 24 27.27 14.16 3.23
CA ARG A 24 26.63 12.84 3.23
C ARG A 24 26.52 12.24 1.83
N ALA A 25 26.17 13.04 0.82
CA ALA A 25 26.13 12.58 -0.56
C ALA A 25 27.53 12.22 -1.08
N LYS A 26 28.53 13.04 -0.75
CA LYS A 26 29.93 12.81 -1.09
C LYS A 26 30.45 11.52 -0.45
N SER A 27 30.20 11.29 0.84
CA SER A 27 30.66 10.08 1.51
C SER A 27 30.08 8.80 0.91
N GLY A 28 28.82 8.82 0.45
CA GLY A 28 28.18 7.67 -0.20
C GLY A 28 28.56 7.48 -1.67
N CYS A 29 28.71 8.57 -2.43
CA CYS A 29 28.85 8.51 -3.90
C CYS A 29 30.30 8.66 -4.38
N GLU A 30 31.16 9.39 -3.67
CA GLU A 30 32.56 9.59 -4.08
C GLU A 30 33.34 8.28 -4.21
N PRO A 31 33.21 7.28 -3.30
CA PRO A 31 33.85 5.98 -3.47
C PRO A 31 33.44 5.28 -4.77
N VAL A 32 32.18 5.43 -5.17
CA VAL A 32 31.62 4.85 -6.40
C VAL A 32 32.20 5.57 -7.61
N MET A 33 32.20 6.91 -7.61
CA MET A 33 32.79 7.71 -8.68
C MET A 33 34.25 7.34 -8.92
N LYS A 34 35.03 7.15 -7.84
CA LYS A 34 36.44 6.75 -7.92
C LYS A 34 36.64 5.39 -8.59
N ARG A 35 35.71 4.45 -8.44
CA ARG A 35 35.78 3.15 -9.15
C ARG A 35 35.67 3.28 -10.66
N TYR A 36 34.95 4.29 -11.14
CA TYR A 36 34.83 4.62 -12.56
C TYR A 36 35.84 5.70 -12.99
N ASN A 37 36.94 5.89 -12.25
CA ASN A 37 37.96 6.91 -12.49
C ASN A 37 37.43 8.35 -12.57
N HIS A 38 36.33 8.64 -11.87
CA HIS A 38 35.81 9.99 -11.70
C HIS A 38 36.13 10.50 -10.29
N SER A 39 36.61 11.74 -10.20
CA SER A 39 36.76 12.45 -8.93
C SER A 39 35.51 13.25 -8.62
N TRP A 40 35.29 13.55 -7.34
CA TRP A 40 34.27 14.50 -6.94
C TRP A 40 34.57 15.87 -7.58
N PRO A 41 33.70 16.43 -8.43
CA PRO A 41 34.00 17.64 -9.19
C PRO A 41 33.94 18.88 -8.30
N ASP A 42 34.70 19.92 -8.68
CA ASP A 42 34.74 21.19 -7.97
C ASP A 42 33.36 21.88 -7.93
N SER A 43 32.54 21.69 -8.97
CA SER A 43 31.16 22.18 -9.00
C SER A 43 30.26 21.56 -7.94
N LEU A 44 30.68 20.48 -7.26
CA LEU A 44 29.98 19.86 -6.13
C LEU A 44 30.76 20.03 -4.82
N ALA A 45 31.76 20.90 -4.76
CA ALA A 45 32.57 21.09 -3.56
C ALA A 45 31.71 21.55 -2.36
N CYS A 46 31.65 20.73 -1.32
CA CYS A 46 30.81 21.01 -0.14
C CYS A 46 31.30 22.21 0.68
N SER A 47 32.53 22.68 0.47
CA SER A 47 33.11 23.86 1.14
C SER A 47 32.39 25.16 0.79
N GLU A 48 31.74 25.24 -0.37
CA GLU A 48 31.06 26.45 -0.86
C GLU A 48 29.58 26.53 -0.40
N LEU A 49 29.13 25.55 0.37
CA LEU A 49 27.74 25.44 0.82
C LEU A 49 27.54 26.02 2.22
N PRO A 50 26.38 26.64 2.48
CA PRO A 50 26.07 27.21 3.79
C PRO A 50 25.88 26.14 4.86
N LEU A 51 26.17 26.52 6.11
CA LEU A 51 25.75 25.78 7.30
C LEU A 51 24.37 26.30 7.74
N TYR A 52 23.55 25.41 8.32
CA TYR A 52 22.17 25.71 8.71
C TYR A 52 22.06 26.82 9.77
N ASP A 53 23.09 26.99 10.58
CA ASP A 53 23.19 28.02 11.62
C ASP A 53 23.55 29.42 11.08
N ARG A 54 23.87 29.55 9.78
CA ARG A 54 24.38 30.78 9.15
C ARG A 54 23.60 31.23 7.91
N GLY A 55 22.47 30.60 7.57
CA GLY A 55 21.66 31.01 6.43
C GLY A 55 20.50 30.06 6.09
N VAL A 56 19.77 30.36 5.01
CA VAL A 56 18.68 29.52 4.49
C VAL A 56 19.26 28.47 3.55
N CYS A 57 19.15 27.20 3.91
CA CYS A 57 19.58 26.08 3.07
C CYS A 57 18.66 24.85 3.22
N ILE A 58 18.67 23.98 2.22
CA ILE A 58 17.86 22.76 2.22
C ILE A 58 18.51 21.75 3.17
N SER A 59 17.84 21.45 4.28
CA SER A 59 18.27 20.48 5.28
C SER A 59 17.87 19.05 4.89
N PRO A 60 18.48 18.01 5.49
CA PRO A 60 18.14 16.61 5.20
C PRO A 60 16.67 16.26 5.39
N GLU A 61 15.97 16.93 6.31
CA GLU A 61 14.56 16.70 6.63
C GLU A 61 13.62 17.27 5.54
N ALA A 62 14.07 18.32 4.84
CA ALA A 62 13.35 18.94 3.72
C ALA A 62 13.62 18.23 2.39
N ILE A 63 14.59 17.32 2.34
CA ILE A 63 14.74 16.39 1.21
C ILE A 63 13.62 15.38 1.37
N VAL A 64 12.50 15.66 0.69
CA VAL A 64 11.48 14.66 0.43
C VAL A 64 12.24 13.49 -0.18
N LYS A 65 12.43 12.40 0.58
CA LYS A 65 12.65 11.08 -0.02
C LYS A 65 11.56 11.03 -1.05
N ALA A 66 11.90 11.00 -2.34
CA ALA A 66 10.87 10.94 -3.34
C ALA A 66 9.97 9.76 -2.94
N GLU A 67 8.79 10.09 -2.42
CA GLU A 67 7.57 9.41 -2.81
C GLU A 67 7.31 9.84 -4.26
N GLY A 68 8.34 9.76 -5.12
CA GLY A 68 8.12 9.35 -6.48
C GLY A 68 7.39 8.01 -6.39
N PRO A 69 6.49 7.71 -7.33
CA PRO A 69 5.80 6.42 -7.36
C PRO A 69 6.80 5.31 -7.72
N ASP A 70 7.71 5.00 -6.81
CA ASP A 70 8.76 4.03 -7.01
C ASP A 70 8.42 2.82 -6.14
N SER A 71 7.43 2.08 -6.63
CA SER A 71 7.64 0.66 -6.84
C SER A 71 7.60 0.38 -8.35
N TYR A 72 8.55 0.96 -9.10
CA TYR A 72 9.18 0.08 -10.07
C TYR A 72 9.82 -1.04 -9.26
N ASN A 73 9.38 -2.27 -9.52
CA ASN A 73 10.01 -3.47 -9.04
C ASN A 73 11.53 -3.32 -9.22
N GLN A 74 12.27 -3.08 -8.12
CA GLN A 74 13.64 -3.53 -8.11
C GLN A 74 13.52 -5.04 -8.09
N ASP A 75 13.77 -5.61 -9.27
CA ASP A 75 14.02 -7.02 -9.46
C ASP A 75 14.82 -7.55 -8.24
N PRO A 76 14.33 -8.56 -7.51
CA PRO A 76 15.04 -9.20 -6.40
C PRO A 76 16.47 -9.62 -6.76
N SER A 77 16.79 -9.73 -8.05
CA SER A 77 18.13 -10.00 -8.59
C SER A 77 19.16 -8.86 -8.37
N ARG A 78 18.72 -7.64 -8.03
CA ARG A 78 19.60 -6.49 -7.67
C ARG A 78 20.01 -6.42 -6.20
N CYS A 79 19.45 -7.30 -5.36
CA CYS A 79 19.89 -7.47 -3.96
C CYS A 79 20.83 -8.67 -3.80
N ASN A 80 21.51 -9.08 -4.88
CA ASN A 80 22.60 -10.04 -4.78
C ASN A 80 23.88 -9.26 -4.47
N PRO A 81 24.66 -9.60 -3.42
CA PRO A 81 25.98 -9.00 -3.18
C PRO A 81 26.92 -9.07 -4.40
N GLU A 82 26.61 -9.97 -5.34
CA GLU A 82 27.34 -10.19 -6.58
C GLU A 82 26.92 -9.28 -7.75
N SER A 83 25.76 -8.62 -7.70
CA SER A 83 25.24 -7.83 -8.83
C SER A 83 25.54 -6.32 -8.75
N SER A 84 26.13 -5.83 -7.66
CA SER A 84 26.67 -4.47 -7.56
C SER A 84 27.84 -4.41 -6.55
N PRO A 85 29.05 -4.82 -6.97
CA PRO A 85 30.27 -4.73 -6.15
C PRO A 85 30.57 -3.30 -5.69
N ASP A 86 29.98 -2.31 -6.38
CA ASP A 86 30.32 -0.89 -6.33
C ASP A 86 29.79 -0.10 -5.15
N PHE A 87 28.78 -0.63 -4.44
CA PHE A 87 28.15 0.03 -3.31
C PHE A 87 28.18 -0.86 -2.06
N PRO A 88 29.21 -0.77 -1.21
CA PRO A 88 29.20 -1.45 0.09
C PRO A 88 28.15 -0.78 0.98
N MET A 89 27.01 -1.44 1.20
CA MET A 89 26.01 -0.99 2.17
C MET A 89 26.53 -1.24 3.58
N ASP A 90 26.53 -0.20 4.42
CA ASP A 90 26.75 -0.34 5.87
C ASP A 90 25.71 -1.29 6.47
N SER A 91 26.18 -2.32 7.19
CA SER A 91 25.33 -3.35 7.81
C SER A 91 24.35 -2.82 8.86
N ASN A 92 24.48 -1.55 9.27
CA ASN A 92 23.58 -0.89 10.21
C ASN A 92 22.43 -0.12 9.53
N ASN A 93 22.34 -0.14 8.20
CA ASN A 93 21.19 0.46 7.53
C ASN A 93 19.97 -0.46 7.68
N PHE A 94 19.10 -0.12 8.63
CA PHE A 94 17.81 -0.77 8.94
C PHE A 94 16.81 -0.84 7.75
N HIS A 95 17.23 -0.50 6.52
CA HIS A 95 16.40 -0.45 5.32
C HIS A 95 16.50 -1.68 4.40
N CYS A 96 17.29 -2.69 4.75
CA CYS A 96 17.25 -4.01 4.08
C CYS A 96 16.47 -5.06 4.88
N ARG A 97 15.61 -4.67 5.82
CA ARG A 97 14.40 -5.46 6.03
C ARG A 97 13.47 -5.06 4.89
N GLY A 98 13.40 -5.90 3.86
CA GLY A 98 12.28 -5.80 2.91
C GLY A 98 10.97 -5.68 3.67
N PRO A 99 9.92 -5.08 3.09
CA PRO A 99 8.61 -5.06 3.74
C PRO A 99 8.32 -6.49 4.16
N ASP A 100 8.05 -6.70 5.46
CA ASP A 100 7.69 -8.02 5.98
C ASP A 100 6.75 -8.68 4.97
N PRO A 101 6.98 -9.93 4.53
CA PRO A 101 6.12 -10.56 3.54
C PRO A 101 4.68 -10.42 4.02
N CYS A 102 3.84 -9.68 3.26
CA CYS A 102 2.52 -9.22 3.71
C CYS A 102 1.80 -10.31 4.51
N ARG A 103 1.79 -10.18 5.85
CA ARG A 103 1.15 -11.15 6.72
C ARG A 103 -0.32 -10.78 6.86
N CYS A 104 -1.14 -11.20 5.91
CA CYS A 104 -2.58 -11.04 6.03
C CYS A 104 -3.05 -11.75 7.31
N LYS A 105 -3.63 -10.98 8.23
CA LYS A 105 -4.28 -11.55 9.41
C LYS A 105 -5.41 -12.45 8.92
N THR A 106 -5.34 -13.75 9.20
CA THR A 106 -6.41 -14.67 8.84
C THR A 106 -7.63 -14.40 9.72
N VAL A 107 -8.57 -13.60 9.23
CA VAL A 107 -9.82 -13.35 9.94
C VAL A 107 -10.76 -14.53 9.72
N ARG A 108 -11.05 -15.28 10.79
CA ARG A 108 -12.03 -16.37 10.74
C ARG A 108 -13.44 -15.82 10.59
N MET A 109 -14.17 -16.32 9.60
CA MET A 109 -15.60 -16.08 9.45
C MET A 109 -16.36 -16.64 10.66
N GLY A 110 -16.84 -15.75 11.52
CA GLY A 110 -17.59 -16.10 12.73
C GLY A 110 -18.72 -15.10 12.98
N GLN A 111 -19.76 -15.55 13.68
CA GLN A 111 -20.94 -14.73 13.97
C GLN A 111 -20.60 -13.44 14.72
N LYS A 112 -19.79 -13.54 15.79
CA LYS A 112 -19.37 -12.36 16.56
C LYS A 112 -18.61 -11.36 15.70
N THR A 113 -17.69 -11.85 14.86
CA THR A 113 -16.93 -11.02 13.91
C THR A 113 -17.84 -10.32 12.91
N TYR A 114 -18.81 -11.05 12.34
CA TYR A 114 -19.79 -10.51 11.40
C TYR A 114 -20.63 -9.38 11.99
N LEU A 115 -21.14 -9.58 13.21
CA LEU A 115 -21.97 -8.60 13.90
C LEU A 115 -21.16 -7.37 14.34
N LYS A 116 -19.89 -7.55 14.73
CA LYS A 116 -19.01 -6.47 15.18
C LYS A 116 -18.54 -5.56 14.04
N ASN A 117 -18.17 -6.15 12.90
CA ASN A 117 -17.46 -5.45 11.83
C ASN A 117 -18.37 -4.73 10.83
N ASN A 118 -19.70 -4.84 11.00
CA ASN A 118 -20.73 -4.16 10.19
C ASN A 118 -20.42 -4.06 8.68
N TYR A 119 -20.19 -5.21 8.04
CA TYR A 119 -19.89 -5.26 6.61
C TYR A 119 -21.00 -4.62 5.75
N ASN A 120 -20.64 -3.74 4.80
CA ASN A 120 -21.61 -3.08 3.92
C ASN A 120 -22.16 -4.03 2.86
N TYR A 121 -21.33 -4.96 2.36
CA TYR A 121 -21.75 -5.94 1.38
C TYR A 121 -21.20 -7.34 1.71
N VAL A 122 -21.97 -8.35 1.28
CA VAL A 122 -21.60 -9.76 1.38
C VAL A 122 -22.02 -10.46 0.09
N ILE A 123 -21.04 -10.97 -0.65
CA ILE A 123 -21.26 -11.55 -1.98
C ILE A 123 -20.58 -12.92 -2.11
N ARG A 124 -21.20 -13.80 -2.89
CA ARG A 124 -20.55 -14.97 -3.47
C ARG A 124 -20.05 -14.56 -4.85
N ALA A 125 -18.75 -14.62 -5.07
CA ALA A 125 -18.16 -14.28 -6.34
C ALA A 125 -17.04 -15.24 -6.73
N ARG A 126 -16.88 -15.45 -8.04
CA ARG A 126 -15.73 -16.16 -8.61
C ARG A 126 -14.67 -15.16 -9.01
N VAL A 127 -13.44 -15.35 -8.57
CA VAL A 127 -12.33 -14.45 -8.94
C VAL A 127 -11.94 -14.74 -10.38
N LYS A 128 -11.96 -13.72 -11.24
CA LYS A 128 -11.48 -13.83 -12.63
C LYS A 128 -9.99 -13.52 -12.69
N GLU A 129 -9.60 -12.39 -12.09
CA GLU A 129 -8.25 -11.86 -12.18
C GLU A 129 -7.94 -11.03 -10.93
N VAL A 130 -6.68 -11.03 -10.49
CA VAL A 130 -6.18 -10.11 -9.46
C VAL A 130 -5.05 -9.31 -10.08
N ARG A 131 -5.21 -7.98 -10.12
CA ARG A 131 -4.28 -7.04 -10.72
C ARG A 131 -3.53 -6.34 -9.62
N ASN A 132 -2.22 -6.55 -9.59
CA ASN A 132 -1.30 -5.93 -8.62
C ASN A 132 -0.22 -5.05 -9.28
N HIS A 133 -0.31 -4.84 -10.59
CA HIS A 133 0.71 -4.14 -11.37
C HIS A 133 0.50 -2.61 -11.43
N GLY A 134 -0.33 -2.03 -10.55
CA GLY A 134 -0.70 -0.61 -10.58
C GLY A 134 -0.92 0.00 -9.18
N LEU A 135 -1.17 1.31 -9.14
CA LEU A 135 -1.32 2.10 -7.91
C LEU A 135 -2.53 1.70 -7.05
N GLU A 136 -3.57 1.15 -7.69
CA GLU A 136 -4.75 0.61 -7.02
C GLU A 136 -4.83 -0.90 -7.32
N PRO A 137 -4.38 -1.77 -6.40
CA PRO A 137 -4.57 -3.20 -6.58
C PRO A 137 -6.06 -3.52 -6.64
N THR A 138 -6.45 -4.34 -7.60
CA THR A 138 -7.85 -4.65 -7.86
C THR A 138 -8.07 -6.13 -8.07
N ALA A 139 -9.23 -6.64 -7.64
CA ALA A 139 -9.69 -7.98 -7.98
C ALA A 139 -10.94 -7.89 -8.85
N VAL A 140 -10.86 -8.45 -10.06
CA VAL A 140 -12.00 -8.58 -10.96
C VAL A 140 -12.72 -9.87 -10.61
N VAL A 141 -13.99 -9.76 -10.21
CA VAL A 141 -14.80 -10.88 -9.73
C VAL A 141 -16.11 -10.98 -10.50
N GLU A 142 -16.61 -12.19 -10.70
CA GLU A 142 -17.93 -12.47 -11.24
C GLU A 142 -18.92 -12.73 -10.09
N VAL A 143 -19.86 -11.82 -9.87
CA VAL A 143 -20.83 -11.95 -8.77
C VAL A 143 -21.90 -12.99 -9.12
N LYS A 144 -21.97 -14.07 -8.35
CA LYS A 144 -22.95 -15.15 -8.50
C LYS A 144 -24.18 -14.93 -7.62
N GLU A 145 -23.98 -14.48 -6.38
CA GLU A 145 -25.06 -14.22 -5.42
C GLU A 145 -24.72 -13.02 -4.53
N VAL A 146 -25.71 -12.17 -4.25
CA VAL A 146 -25.62 -11.09 -3.26
C VAL A 146 -26.41 -11.53 -2.03
N LEU A 147 -25.74 -11.63 -0.89
CA LEU A 147 -26.34 -12.05 0.38
C LEU A 147 -26.70 -10.87 1.26
N LYS A 148 -25.94 -9.78 1.17
CA LYS A 148 -26.18 -8.49 1.83
C LYS A 148 -25.66 -7.38 0.92
N SER A 149 -26.40 -6.29 0.81
CA SER A 149 -25.99 -5.04 0.19
C SER A 149 -26.62 -3.88 0.97
N SER A 150 -25.87 -2.80 1.19
CA SER A 150 -26.34 -1.64 1.96
C SER A 150 -26.83 -0.52 1.04
N LEU A 151 -25.92 0.28 0.48
CA LEU A 151 -26.25 1.47 -0.30
C LEU A 151 -26.12 1.23 -1.80
N VAL A 152 -25.06 0.54 -2.24
CA VAL A 152 -24.87 0.20 -3.65
C VAL A 152 -25.67 -1.03 -4.09
N ASN A 153 -26.33 -0.89 -5.24
CA ASN A 153 -26.87 -2.02 -5.97
C ASN A 153 -25.72 -2.77 -6.64
N ILE A 154 -25.47 -4.02 -6.21
CA ILE A 154 -24.42 -4.87 -6.76
C ILE A 154 -25.06 -5.82 -7.77
N PRO A 155 -24.97 -5.57 -9.09
CA PRO A 155 -25.56 -6.46 -10.07
C PRO A 155 -24.79 -7.78 -10.14
N LYS A 156 -25.50 -8.86 -10.49
CA LYS A 156 -24.96 -10.22 -10.67
C LYS A 156 -24.16 -10.35 -11.98
N GLN A 157 -23.09 -9.57 -12.07
CA GLN A 157 -22.22 -9.47 -13.23
C GLN A 157 -20.75 -9.33 -12.79
N THR A 158 -19.88 -8.99 -13.72
CA THR A 158 -18.46 -8.72 -13.40
C THR A 158 -18.36 -7.39 -12.63
N GLN A 159 -17.67 -7.41 -11.50
CA GLN A 159 -17.42 -6.27 -10.63
C GLN A 159 -15.93 -6.17 -10.30
N THR A 160 -15.49 -4.95 -10.00
CA THR A 160 -14.11 -4.67 -9.58
C THR A 160 -14.11 -4.34 -8.10
N LEU A 161 -13.34 -5.12 -7.33
CA LEU A 161 -13.05 -4.85 -5.92
C LEU A 161 -11.71 -4.13 -5.83
N TYR A 162 -11.62 -3.08 -5.02
CA TYR A 162 -10.42 -2.28 -4.85
C TYR A 162 -9.80 -2.55 -3.48
N TYR A 163 -8.51 -2.84 -3.43
CA TYR A 163 -7.78 -2.94 -2.18
C TYR A 163 -7.41 -1.54 -1.68
N SER A 164 -7.57 -1.28 -0.38
CA SER A 164 -7.14 0.00 0.21
C SER A 164 -5.64 0.07 0.51
N SER A 165 -4.93 -1.07 0.41
CA SER A 165 -3.50 -1.18 0.68
C SER A 165 -2.79 -1.91 -0.46
N SER A 166 -1.47 -1.70 -0.56
CA SER A 166 -0.60 -2.41 -1.51
C SER A 166 -0.44 -3.90 -1.18
N CYS A 167 -0.79 -4.32 0.03
CA CYS A 167 -0.91 -5.72 0.39
C CYS A 167 -2.27 -6.26 -0.06
N LEU A 168 -2.28 -7.32 -0.86
CA LEU A 168 -3.51 -8.02 -1.32
C LEU A 168 -4.18 -8.82 -0.21
N CYS A 169 -4.65 -8.13 0.84
CA CYS A 169 -5.35 -8.72 1.98
C CYS A 169 -6.83 -8.35 1.91
N PRO A 170 -7.75 -9.32 1.87
CA PRO A 170 -7.53 -10.78 1.95
C PRO A 170 -7.04 -11.40 0.62
N PRO A 171 -6.28 -12.52 0.70
CA PRO A 171 -5.71 -13.17 -0.48
C PRO A 171 -6.80 -13.86 -1.31
N LEU A 172 -6.83 -13.53 -2.61
CA LEU A 172 -7.76 -14.08 -3.59
C LEU A 172 -6.99 -14.84 -4.67
N ALA A 173 -7.43 -16.06 -4.96
CA ALA A 173 -6.88 -16.86 -6.05
C ALA A 173 -7.80 -16.80 -7.29
N PRO A 174 -7.28 -16.50 -8.49
CA PRO A 174 -8.04 -16.58 -9.73
C PRO A 174 -8.66 -17.96 -9.95
N GLY A 175 -9.85 -18.01 -10.53
CA GLY A 175 -10.59 -19.25 -10.84
C GLY A 175 -11.42 -19.82 -9.70
N GLU A 176 -11.12 -19.45 -8.45
CA GLU A 176 -11.76 -19.94 -7.24
C GLU A 176 -13.00 -19.10 -6.85
N GLU A 177 -13.94 -19.74 -6.16
CA GLU A 177 -15.13 -19.07 -5.61
C GLU A 177 -14.96 -18.71 -4.14
N TYR A 178 -15.32 -17.48 -3.79
CA TYR A 178 -15.20 -16.95 -2.44
C TYR A 178 -16.52 -16.36 -1.96
N LEU A 179 -16.75 -16.47 -0.65
CA LEU A 179 -17.61 -15.58 0.10
C LEU A 179 -16.77 -14.38 0.52
N ILE A 180 -17.14 -13.19 0.02
CA ILE A 180 -16.43 -11.94 0.26
C ILE A 180 -17.32 -11.03 1.09
N MET A 181 -16.77 -10.52 2.19
CA MET A 181 -17.39 -9.54 3.07
C MET A 181 -16.51 -8.31 3.11
N GLY A 182 -17.04 -7.16 2.70
CA GLY A 182 -16.25 -5.95 2.53
C GLY A 182 -17.02 -4.69 2.85
N TYR A 183 -16.38 -3.57 2.52
CA TYR A 183 -16.83 -2.22 2.85
C TYR A 183 -17.04 -1.40 1.60
N GLU A 184 -17.90 -0.41 1.68
CA GLU A 184 -18.17 0.48 0.56
C GLU A 184 -17.58 1.86 0.84
N SER A 185 -17.07 2.53 -0.19
CA SER A 185 -16.67 3.94 -0.08
C SER A 185 -17.88 4.86 -0.21
N GLU A 186 -18.06 5.77 0.76
CA GLU A 186 -19.16 6.73 0.78
C GLU A 186 -19.11 7.75 -0.38
N GLU A 187 -17.91 8.09 -0.89
CA GLU A 187 -17.75 9.13 -1.92
C GLU A 187 -17.96 8.63 -3.36
N ARG A 188 -17.66 7.36 -3.64
CA ARG A 188 -17.59 6.83 -5.02
C ARG A 188 -18.36 5.55 -5.26
N SER A 189 -19.11 5.06 -4.27
CA SER A 189 -19.86 3.80 -4.39
C SER A 189 -18.99 2.62 -4.85
N ARG A 190 -17.72 2.61 -4.43
CA ARG A 190 -16.73 1.58 -4.78
C ARG A 190 -16.72 0.46 -3.74
N LEU A 191 -16.62 -0.78 -4.21
CA LEU A 191 -16.47 -1.96 -3.36
C LEU A 191 -15.02 -2.10 -2.91
N LEU A 192 -14.76 -1.95 -1.62
CA LEU A 192 -13.43 -1.99 -1.02
C LEU A 192 -13.14 -3.30 -0.31
N LEU A 193 -11.87 -3.69 -0.37
CA LEU A 193 -11.23 -4.72 0.43
C LEU A 193 -10.17 -4.07 1.32
N ILE A 194 -10.35 -4.20 2.63
CA ILE A 194 -9.43 -3.67 3.64
C ILE A 194 -9.00 -4.81 4.58
N ASP A 195 -8.09 -4.55 5.51
CA ASP A 195 -7.55 -5.57 6.42
C ASP A 195 -8.60 -6.31 7.29
N SER A 196 -9.75 -5.70 7.54
CA SER A 196 -10.89 -6.31 8.26
C SER A 196 -11.89 -7.03 7.36
N SER A 197 -11.73 -6.92 6.03
CA SER A 197 -12.51 -7.68 5.05
C SER A 197 -12.19 -9.16 5.12
N ILE A 198 -13.18 -9.99 4.81
CA ILE A 198 -13.06 -11.44 4.84
C ILE A 198 -13.26 -11.98 3.44
N ALA A 199 -12.30 -12.78 2.96
CA ALA A 199 -12.51 -13.66 1.81
C ALA A 199 -12.27 -15.10 2.25
N GLN A 200 -13.30 -15.93 2.17
CA GLN A 200 -13.20 -17.35 2.49
C GLN A 200 -13.76 -18.19 1.36
N LYS A 201 -13.02 -19.24 0.96
CA LYS A 201 -13.45 -20.16 -0.11
C LYS A 201 -14.89 -20.63 0.11
N TRP A 202 -15.69 -20.57 -0.94
CA TRP A 202 -17.12 -20.86 -0.88
C TRP A 202 -17.43 -22.29 -0.42
N LYS A 203 -18.48 -22.43 0.39
CA LYS A 203 -19.06 -23.69 0.88
C LYS A 203 -20.55 -23.45 1.06
N ASP A 204 -21.41 -24.32 0.55
CA ASP A 204 -22.86 -24.07 0.53
C ASP A 204 -23.49 -23.87 1.92
N ARG A 205 -22.88 -24.46 2.96
CA ARG A 205 -23.30 -24.27 4.36
C ARG A 205 -23.18 -22.81 4.81
N MET A 206 -22.29 -22.02 4.20
CA MET A 206 -22.06 -20.62 4.57
C MET A 206 -23.24 -19.72 4.21
N ARG A 207 -23.90 -19.98 3.09
CA ARG A 207 -25.11 -19.25 2.67
C ARG A 207 -26.15 -19.17 3.79
N ARG A 208 -26.49 -20.31 4.38
CA ARG A 208 -27.46 -20.42 5.49
C ARG A 208 -26.97 -19.79 6.80
N LYS A 209 -25.66 -19.66 6.99
CA LYS A 209 -25.09 -19.00 8.18
C LYS A 209 -25.18 -17.48 8.05
N VAL A 210 -24.72 -16.92 6.93
CA VAL A 210 -24.75 -15.47 6.68
C VAL A 210 -26.17 -14.94 6.74
N LYS A 211 -27.13 -15.59 6.06
CA LYS A 211 -28.55 -15.17 6.11
C LYS A 211 -29.11 -15.12 7.54
N ARG A 212 -28.73 -16.08 8.39
CA ARG A 212 -29.12 -16.08 9.81
C ARG A 212 -28.49 -14.93 10.58
N TRP A 213 -27.21 -14.62 10.33
CA TRP A 213 -26.53 -13.51 10.99
C TRP A 213 -27.08 -12.15 10.56
N ASP A 214 -27.42 -12.00 9.27
CA ASP A 214 -28.01 -10.78 8.74
C ASP A 214 -29.42 -10.53 9.31
N GLN A 215 -30.23 -11.58 9.43
CA GLN A 215 -31.54 -11.51 10.08
C GLN A 215 -31.46 -11.06 11.55
N ILE A 216 -30.39 -11.41 12.26
CA ILE A 216 -30.16 -10.94 13.65
C ILE A 216 -29.85 -9.43 13.68
N LEU A 217 -29.11 -8.91 12.69
CA LEU A 217 -28.82 -7.47 12.59
C LEU A 217 -30.09 -6.67 12.25
N GLN A 218 -30.93 -7.20 11.37
CA GLN A 218 -32.17 -6.54 10.95
C GLN A 218 -33.26 -6.57 12.03
N ASN A 219 -33.25 -7.55 12.96
CA ASN A 219 -34.23 -7.67 14.04
C ASN A 219 -33.59 -7.75 15.45
N PRO A 220 -33.04 -6.64 15.99
CA PRO A 220 -32.42 -6.62 17.33
C PRO A 220 -33.40 -6.94 18.46
N LEU A 221 -34.69 -6.60 18.28
CA LEU A 221 -35.73 -6.66 19.30
C LEU A 221 -36.40 -8.04 19.44
N GLY A 222 -36.24 -8.95 18.47
CA GLY A 222 -36.81 -10.31 18.51
C GLY A 222 -36.02 -11.29 19.37
N HIS A 223 -34.75 -11.01 19.65
CA HIS A 223 -33.86 -11.95 20.35
C HIS A 223 -33.94 -11.84 21.89
N ARG A 224 -34.46 -10.72 22.42
CA ARG A 224 -34.70 -10.56 23.87
C ARG A 224 -35.95 -11.29 24.37
N ARG A 225 -36.86 -11.72 23.47
CA ARG A 225 -38.12 -12.42 23.85
C ARG A 225 -38.01 -13.94 23.87
N SER A 226 -36.90 -14.54 23.46
CA SER A 226 -36.73 -16.01 23.41
C SER A 226 -35.83 -16.56 24.53
N ARG A 227 -35.53 -15.75 25.54
CA ARG A 227 -34.70 -16.13 26.71
C ARG A 227 -35.40 -15.91 28.07
N ASN A 228 -36.72 -15.69 28.05
CA ASN A 228 -37.56 -15.81 29.24
C ASN A 228 -38.48 -17.01 29.07
#